data_AF-A0A3D0DA89-F1
#
_entry.id   AF-A0A3D0DA89-F1
#
_cell.length_a   1.000
_cell.length_b   1.000
_cell.length_c   1.000
_cell.angle_alpha   90.00
_cell.angle_beta   90.00
_cell.angle_gamma   90.00
#
_symmetry.space_group_name_H-M   'P 1'
#
loop_
_entity.id
_entity.type
_entity.pdbx_description
1 polymer ?
#
loop_
_entity_poly.entity_id
_entity_poly.type
_entity_poly.pdbx_seq_one_letter_code
_entity_poly.pdbx_strand_id
1 'polypeptide(L)'
;MKSSISTRAGEAFVAAMTGKMRAMAERLVAMVTTGEQGLEELEAVALPSATSLGNERLRGLWALRGPRSPAAEVACGRGAVAQDRERRTVQTKTIVDTIEGRRAASHCQRCHHGVAPRDGEMGRCAGGMSTGLEELVAVLGVTPDAFAQATTVLATLRLVSVCPNSACAATAKLGALVVAAEASQLAAAWAAEPHRPPRPTRKPERLSIAMDGVLVNVRREGWKAIKLGAWYPTTPRPGKQRPEALAVQAQPLSCVADLCRDARPLALARSLSARRH
;
A
#
# COMPACT_ATOMS: atom_id res chain seq x y z
N MET A 1 15.44 14.76 33.96
CA MET A 1 15.65 15.82 32.95
C MET A 1 15.05 15.55 31.56
N LYS A 2 15.09 14.33 30.98
CA LYS A 2 14.49 14.07 29.63
C LYS A 2 12.96 14.19 29.58
N SER A 3 12.26 13.86 30.68
CA SER A 3 10.80 13.93 30.75
C SER A 3 10.26 15.37 30.70
N SER A 4 10.86 16.32 31.43
CA SER A 4 10.41 17.72 31.46
C SER A 4 10.63 18.49 30.15
N ILE A 5 11.68 18.15 29.39
CA ILE A 5 11.97 18.76 28.08
C ILE A 5 10.97 18.28 27.02
N SER A 6 10.59 17.00 27.05
CA SER A 6 9.57 16.44 26.15
C SER A 6 8.19 17.07 26.41
N THR A 7 7.86 17.34 27.68
CA THR A 7 6.59 17.99 28.05
C THR A 7 6.53 19.43 27.58
N ARG A 8 7.56 20.25 27.84
CA ARG A 8 7.61 21.66 27.37
C ARG A 8 7.59 21.78 25.85
N ALA A 9 8.30 20.91 25.14
CA ALA A 9 8.28 20.90 23.67
C ALA A 9 6.88 20.53 23.14
N GLY A 10 6.20 19.57 23.79
CA GLY A 10 4.82 19.22 23.49
C GLY A 10 3.85 20.38 23.71
N GLU A 11 3.95 21.07 24.86
CA GLU A 11 3.14 22.25 25.18
C GLU A 11 3.36 23.39 24.17
N ALA A 12 4.61 23.68 23.82
CA ALA A 12 4.95 24.68 22.81
C ALA A 12 4.39 24.32 21.43
N PHE A 13 4.43 23.03 21.06
CA PHE A 13 3.82 22.55 19.82
C PHE A 13 2.30 22.74 19.83
N VAL A 14 1.61 22.37 20.91
CA VAL A 14 0.15 22.55 21.03
C VAL A 14 -0.24 24.03 20.96
N ALA A 15 0.50 24.90 21.66
CA ALA A 15 0.27 26.34 21.61
C ALA A 15 0.45 26.90 20.19
N ALA A 16 1.53 26.51 19.51
CA ALA A 16 1.80 26.93 18.13
C ALA A 16 0.70 26.46 17.17
N MET A 17 0.27 25.20 17.25
CA MET A 17 -0.78 24.67 16.37
C MET A 17 -2.15 25.31 16.64
N THR A 18 -2.46 25.60 17.90
CA THR A 18 -3.69 26.30 18.29
C THR A 18 -3.70 27.72 17.71
N GLY A 19 -2.60 28.46 17.84
CA GLY A 19 -2.47 29.80 17.27
C GLY A 19 -2.63 29.81 15.75
N LYS A 20 -2.03 28.85 15.05
CA LYS A 20 -2.15 28.75 13.59
C LYS A 20 -3.56 28.36 13.12
N MET A 21 -4.21 27.42 13.82
CA MET A 21 -5.59 27.05 13.52
C MET A 21 -6.54 28.24 13.71
N ARG A 22 -6.34 29.03 14.77
CA ARG A 22 -7.08 30.28 15.01
C ARG A 22 -6.87 31.28 13.87
N ALA A 23 -5.61 31.59 13.55
CA ALA A 23 -5.30 32.54 12.48
C ALA A 23 -5.85 32.10 11.11
N MET A 24 -5.85 30.80 10.83
CA MET A 24 -6.46 30.23 9.63
C MET A 24 -7.98 30.43 9.63
N ALA A 25 -8.65 30.14 10.75
CA ALA A 25 -10.09 30.32 10.88
C ALA A 25 -10.51 31.79 10.74
N GLU A 26 -9.79 32.71 11.40
CA GLU A 26 -10.01 34.15 11.30
C GLU A 26 -9.86 34.65 9.86
N ARG A 27 -8.85 34.17 9.13
CA ARG A 27 -8.65 34.52 7.72
C ARG A 27 -9.79 34.02 6.83
N LEU A 28 -10.25 32.78 7.05
CA LEU A 28 -11.37 32.21 6.30
C LEU A 28 -12.66 32.97 6.58
N VAL A 29 -12.94 33.32 7.85
CA VAL A 29 -14.10 34.14 8.22
C VAL A 29 -14.03 35.51 7.56
N ALA A 30 -12.88 36.18 7.62
CA ALA A 30 -12.70 37.50 7.00
C ALA A 30 -12.94 37.45 5.49
N MET A 31 -12.45 36.42 4.82
CA MET A 31 -12.72 36.21 3.39
C MET A 31 -14.23 36.08 3.13
N VAL A 32 -14.92 35.22 3.89
CA VAL A 32 -16.37 34.99 3.69
C VAL A 32 -17.21 36.25 3.95
N THR A 33 -16.74 37.15 4.80
CA THR A 33 -17.44 38.41 5.07
C THR A 33 -17.30 39.48 3.98
N THR A 34 -16.49 39.25 2.93
CA THR A 34 -16.18 40.27 1.90
C THR A 34 -16.94 40.14 0.58
N GLY A 35 -17.80 39.12 0.42
CA GLY A 35 -18.62 38.95 -0.78
C GLY A 35 -19.49 37.69 -0.74
N GLU A 36 -20.29 37.49 -1.79
CA GLU A 36 -21.05 36.25 -1.98
C GLU A 36 -20.18 35.23 -2.70
N GLN A 37 -19.46 34.38 -1.95
CA GLN A 37 -18.71 33.28 -2.57
C GLN A 37 -19.60 32.08 -2.87
N GLY A 38 -19.36 31.48 -4.03
CA GLY A 38 -19.88 30.15 -4.34
C GLY A 38 -19.17 29.05 -3.55
N LEU A 39 -19.78 27.87 -3.43
CA LEU A 39 -19.18 26.72 -2.74
C LEU A 39 -17.81 26.33 -3.32
N GLU A 40 -17.65 26.39 -4.64
CA GLU A 40 -16.39 26.08 -5.33
C GLU A 40 -15.25 26.99 -4.87
N GLU A 41 -15.51 28.29 -4.70
CA GLU A 41 -14.53 29.27 -4.23
C GLU A 41 -14.16 29.02 -2.76
N LEU A 42 -15.15 28.63 -1.93
CA LEU A 42 -14.90 28.24 -0.55
C LEU A 42 -14.02 26.98 -0.48
N GLU A 43 -14.27 25.98 -1.32
CA GLU A 43 -13.46 24.76 -1.40
C GLU A 43 -12.03 25.04 -1.87
N ALA A 44 -11.88 25.90 -2.89
CA ALA A 44 -10.59 26.31 -3.44
C ALA A 44 -9.68 26.99 -2.41
N VAL A 45 -10.24 27.59 -1.36
CA VAL A 45 -9.46 28.21 -0.27
C VAL A 45 -9.35 27.30 0.95
N ALA A 46 -10.43 26.60 1.32
CA ALA A 46 -10.45 25.75 2.52
C ALA A 46 -9.53 24.53 2.39
N LEU A 47 -9.52 23.86 1.23
CA LEU A 47 -8.74 22.63 1.04
C LEU A 47 -7.22 22.85 1.09
N PRO A 48 -6.64 23.85 0.39
CA PRO A 48 -5.21 24.15 0.52
C PRO A 48 -4.85 24.59 1.95
N SER A 49 -5.73 25.35 2.63
CA SER A 49 -5.52 25.79 4.00
C SER A 49 -5.45 24.61 4.97
N ALA A 50 -6.41 23.68 4.88
CA ALA A 50 -6.43 22.46 5.68
C ALA A 50 -5.20 21.57 5.41
N THR A 51 -4.79 21.44 4.14
CA THR A 51 -3.62 20.67 3.73
C THR A 51 -2.33 21.29 4.29
N SER A 52 -2.19 22.61 4.19
CA SER A 52 -1.06 23.36 4.74
C SER A 52 -0.94 23.18 6.26
N LEU A 53 -2.04 23.35 7.01
CA LEU A 53 -2.06 23.10 8.45
C LEU A 53 -1.74 21.64 8.79
N GLY A 54 -2.24 20.70 8.00
CA GLY A 54 -1.94 19.27 8.10
C GLY A 54 -0.44 18.97 7.91
N ASN A 55 0.20 19.58 6.92
CA ASN A 55 1.62 19.45 6.63
C ASN A 55 2.48 20.00 7.78
N GLU A 56 2.15 21.19 8.28
CA GLU A 56 2.87 21.77 9.42
C GLU A 56 2.72 20.95 10.69
N ARG A 57 1.51 20.44 10.97
CA ARG A 57 1.26 19.53 12.09
C ARG A 57 2.11 18.28 11.98
N LEU A 58 2.18 17.68 10.79
CA LEU A 58 3.02 16.51 10.54
C LEU A 58 4.50 16.81 10.73
N ARG A 59 4.99 17.96 10.22
CA ARG A 59 6.37 18.44 10.44
C ARG A 59 6.67 18.64 11.93
N GLY A 60 5.75 19.24 12.68
CA GLY A 60 5.94 19.50 14.12
C GLY A 60 5.94 18.22 14.95
N LEU A 61 4.98 17.31 14.72
CA LEU A 61 4.96 15.98 15.35
C LEU A 61 6.24 15.19 15.03
N TRP A 62 6.73 15.32 13.80
CA TRP A 62 7.99 14.74 13.39
C TRP A 62 9.18 15.33 14.13
N ALA A 63 9.25 16.66 14.26
CA ALA A 63 10.31 17.35 14.97
C ALA A 63 10.35 16.96 16.46
N LEU A 64 9.18 16.77 17.10
CA LEU A 64 9.08 16.31 18.48
C LEU A 64 9.67 14.91 18.70
N ARG A 65 9.55 14.03 17.69
CA ARG A 65 10.19 12.69 17.73
C ARG A 65 11.71 12.79 17.69
N GLY A 66 12.23 13.79 16.97
CA GLY A 66 13.64 14.16 16.87
C GLY A 66 14.57 13.05 16.34
N PRO A 67 15.76 13.39 15.83
CA PRO A 67 16.81 12.39 15.69
C PRO A 67 17.26 11.97 17.09
N ARG A 68 16.92 10.75 17.52
CA ARG A 68 17.65 10.14 18.64
C ARG A 68 19.08 9.93 18.17
N SER A 69 20.05 10.17 19.07
CA SER A 69 21.42 9.75 18.82
C SER A 69 21.38 8.26 18.47
N PRO A 70 21.89 7.84 17.30
CA PRO A 70 21.99 6.43 16.99
C PRO A 70 22.88 5.75 18.03
N ALA A 71 22.72 4.44 18.18
CA ALA A 71 23.61 3.64 19.02
C ALA A 71 25.07 3.92 18.65
N ALA A 72 25.98 3.76 19.61
CA ALA A 72 27.36 4.19 19.43
C ALA A 72 28.04 3.52 18.21
N GLU A 73 27.60 2.30 17.93
CA GLU A 73 28.03 1.44 16.84
C GLU A 73 26.78 0.94 16.10
N VAL A 74 26.77 1.07 14.78
CA VAL A 74 25.69 0.58 13.92
C VAL A 74 26.27 -0.43 12.94
N ALA A 75 25.73 -1.64 12.91
CA ALA A 75 26.15 -2.65 11.93
C ALA A 75 25.84 -2.18 10.50
N CYS A 76 26.82 -2.25 9.59
CA CYS A 76 26.65 -1.79 8.21
C CYS A 76 25.92 -2.78 7.30
N GLY A 77 25.53 -3.95 7.82
CA GLY A 77 24.96 -5.06 7.05
C GLY A 77 25.96 -5.80 6.16
N ARG A 78 27.22 -5.34 6.08
CA ARG A 78 28.31 -5.93 5.28
C ARG A 78 29.52 -6.36 6.12
N GLY A 79 29.29 -6.66 7.40
CA GLY A 79 30.33 -7.17 8.32
C GLY A 79 31.27 -6.13 8.93
N ALA A 80 30.92 -4.83 8.86
CA ALA A 80 31.67 -3.76 9.53
C ALA A 80 30.73 -2.85 10.34
N VAL A 81 31.32 -1.93 11.11
CA VAL A 81 30.59 -0.96 11.92
C VAL A 81 30.63 0.41 11.23
N ALA A 82 29.49 1.08 11.17
CA ALA A 82 29.36 2.47 10.78
C ALA A 82 29.53 3.36 12.03
N GLN A 83 30.47 4.31 11.97
CA GLN A 83 30.92 5.08 13.14
C GLN A 83 30.74 6.59 12.98
N ASP A 84 30.93 7.12 11.77
CA ASP A 84 30.75 8.56 11.57
C ASP A 84 29.27 8.94 11.65
N ARG A 85 28.98 10.12 12.19
CA ARG A 85 27.61 10.56 12.50
C ARG A 85 27.37 11.93 11.91
N GLU A 86 26.57 11.98 10.86
CA GLU A 86 26.13 13.23 10.29
C GLU A 86 24.64 13.44 10.51
N ARG A 87 24.28 14.67 10.87
CA ARG A 87 22.88 15.10 10.88
C ARG A 87 22.57 15.75 9.55
N ARG A 88 21.88 15.01 8.68
CA ARG A 88 21.48 15.51 7.36
C ARG A 88 20.02 15.96 7.35
N THR A 89 19.77 17.04 6.65
CA THR A 89 18.40 17.41 6.26
C THR A 89 17.93 16.45 5.18
N VAL A 90 16.71 15.94 5.32
CA VAL A 90 16.06 15.08 4.33
C VAL A 90 14.65 15.54 4.05
N GLN A 91 14.25 15.36 2.80
CA GLN A 91 12.88 15.52 2.36
C GLN A 91 12.21 14.15 2.26
N THR A 92 10.93 14.10 2.61
CA THR A 92 10.08 12.90 2.47
C THR A 92 8.72 13.34 1.96
N LYS A 93 8.27 12.75 0.84
CA LYS A 93 6.93 12.98 0.31
C LYS A 93 5.92 12.21 1.17
N THR A 94 4.88 12.88 1.66
CA THR A 94 3.82 12.26 2.48
C THR A 94 2.46 12.38 1.81
N ILE A 95 1.42 11.84 2.42
CA ILE A 95 0.04 11.94 1.90
C ILE A 95 -0.45 13.40 1.87
N VAL A 96 0.05 14.25 2.78
CA VAL A 96 -0.39 15.66 2.87
C VAL A 96 0.48 16.59 2.04
N ASP A 97 1.81 16.43 2.12
CA ASP A 97 2.79 17.17 1.32
C ASP A 97 4.22 16.64 1.63
N THR A 98 5.23 17.25 1.04
CA THR A 98 6.63 17.06 1.36
C THR A 98 6.96 17.67 2.73
N ILE A 99 7.57 16.87 3.60
CA ILE A 99 8.11 17.34 4.89
C ILE A 99 9.63 17.29 4.88
N GLU A 100 10.23 18.30 5.52
CA GLU A 100 11.66 18.33 5.79
C GLU A 100 11.92 17.92 7.22
N GLY A 101 13.01 17.18 7.45
CA GLY A 101 13.40 16.76 8.79
C GLY A 101 14.89 16.50 8.90
N ARG A 102 15.40 16.47 10.13
CA ARG A 102 16.77 16.06 10.41
C ARG A 102 16.81 14.56 10.70
N ARG A 103 17.69 13.84 10.01
CA ARG A 103 18.00 12.44 10.29
C ARG A 103 19.43 12.30 10.81
N ALA A 104 19.66 11.31 11.66
CA ALA A 104 21.01 10.84 11.94
C ALA A 104 21.33 9.73 10.93
N ALA A 105 22.39 9.91 10.15
CA ALA A 105 22.92 8.90 9.27
C ALA A 105 24.34 8.57 9.69
N SER A 106 24.68 7.28 9.65
CA SER A 106 26.03 6.82 9.89
C SER A 106 26.65 6.27 8.63
N HIS A 107 27.93 6.54 8.40
CA HIS A 107 28.64 5.98 7.26
C HIS A 107 29.65 4.94 7.73
N CYS A 108 29.74 3.84 6.97
CA CYS A 108 30.81 2.86 7.16
C CYS A 108 32.06 3.31 6.40
N GLN A 109 33.19 3.49 7.08
CA GLN A 109 34.42 3.91 6.41
C GLN A 109 35.01 2.84 5.48
N ARG A 110 34.62 1.57 5.64
CA ARG A 110 35.11 0.45 4.83
C ARG A 110 34.34 0.25 3.53
N CYS A 111 33.01 0.35 3.56
CA CYS A 111 32.16 0.12 2.38
C CYS A 111 31.48 1.38 1.86
N HIS A 112 31.68 2.53 2.51
CA HIS A 112 31.04 3.82 2.22
C HIS A 112 29.51 3.80 2.19
N HIS A 113 28.89 2.71 2.67
CA HIS A 113 27.45 2.59 2.73
C HIS A 113 26.90 3.42 3.90
N GLY A 114 25.88 4.23 3.60
CA GLY A 114 25.14 5.01 4.59
C GLY A 114 24.05 4.16 5.22
N VAL A 115 24.00 4.14 6.55
CA VAL A 115 23.00 3.44 7.34
C VAL A 115 22.23 4.44 8.17
N ALA A 116 20.90 4.38 8.09
CA ALA A 116 19.98 5.16 8.90
C ALA A 116 18.99 4.18 9.56
N PRO A 117 19.34 3.55 10.69
CA PRO A 117 18.57 2.44 11.27
C PRO A 117 17.11 2.81 11.56
N ARG A 118 16.88 4.09 11.90
CA ARG A 118 15.54 4.59 12.20
C ARG A 118 14.66 4.81 10.99
N ASP A 119 15.20 4.86 9.77
CA ASP A 119 14.39 5.08 8.58
C ASP A 119 13.34 3.96 8.43
N GLY A 120 13.74 2.70 8.69
CA GLY A 120 12.83 1.55 8.74
C GLY A 120 11.80 1.62 9.88
N GLU A 121 12.23 1.93 11.11
CA GLU A 121 11.33 2.08 12.27
C GLU A 121 10.27 3.16 12.06
N MET A 122 10.60 4.19 11.29
CA MET A 122 9.75 5.36 11.10
C MET A 122 8.98 5.35 9.78
N GLY A 123 9.02 4.24 9.02
CA GLY A 123 8.32 4.11 7.74
C GLY A 123 8.79 5.14 6.70
N ARG A 124 10.09 5.44 6.69
CA ARG A 124 10.74 6.39 5.77
C ARG A 124 11.74 5.71 4.86
N CYS A 125 11.82 6.20 3.63
CA CYS A 125 13.05 6.20 2.85
C CYS A 125 13.51 7.65 2.68
N ALA A 126 14.77 7.96 2.99
CA ALA A 126 15.30 9.29 2.72
C ALA A 126 15.24 9.63 1.23
N GLY A 127 14.71 10.81 0.89
CA GLY A 127 14.44 11.19 -0.50
C GLY A 127 13.27 10.44 -1.13
N GLY A 128 12.56 9.61 -0.37
CA GLY A 128 11.46 8.77 -0.83
C GLY A 128 10.09 9.20 -0.31
N MET A 129 9.14 8.27 -0.43
CA MET A 129 7.77 8.41 0.04
C MET A 129 7.63 7.85 1.47
N SER A 130 6.71 8.41 2.25
CA SER A 130 6.23 7.74 3.45
C SER A 130 5.49 6.45 3.08
N THR A 131 5.51 5.43 3.95
CA THR A 131 4.77 4.17 3.72
C THR A 131 3.31 4.40 3.33
N GLY A 132 2.58 5.28 4.03
CA GLY A 132 1.18 5.55 3.70
C GLY A 132 0.96 6.18 2.31
N LEU A 133 1.94 6.93 1.80
CA LEU A 133 1.91 7.44 0.42
C LEU A 133 2.28 6.33 -0.57
N GLU A 134 3.28 5.50 -0.25
CA GLU A 134 3.70 4.36 -1.06
C GLU A 134 2.55 3.36 -1.26
N GLU A 135 1.79 3.06 -0.21
CA GLU A 135 0.60 2.21 -0.26
C GLU A 135 -0.49 2.80 -1.17
N LEU A 136 -0.80 4.08 -1.01
CA LEU A 136 -1.84 4.74 -1.80
C LEU A 136 -1.45 4.80 -3.29
N VAL A 137 -0.19 5.10 -3.55
CA VAL A 137 0.40 5.10 -4.90
C VAL A 137 0.36 3.68 -5.49
N ALA A 138 0.70 2.65 -4.72
CA ALA A 138 0.67 1.27 -5.18
C ALA A 138 -0.76 0.83 -5.55
N VAL A 139 -1.78 1.20 -4.74
CA VAL A 139 -3.18 0.91 -5.05
C VAL A 139 -3.62 1.61 -6.34
N LEU A 140 -3.26 2.89 -6.51
CA LEU A 140 -3.56 3.62 -7.75
C LEU A 140 -2.80 3.03 -8.95
N GLY A 141 -1.59 2.51 -8.77
CA GLY A 141 -0.83 1.89 -9.85
C GLY A 141 -1.37 0.54 -10.33
N VAL A 142 -2.33 -0.05 -9.62
CA VAL A 142 -3.02 -1.30 -10.03
C VAL A 142 -4.20 -1.02 -10.99
N THR A 143 -4.66 0.23 -11.11
CA THR A 143 -5.73 0.55 -12.05
C THR A 143 -5.30 0.31 -13.50
N PRO A 144 -6.24 0.04 -14.44
CA PRO A 144 -5.90 -0.29 -15.83
C PRO A 144 -5.13 0.81 -16.58
N ASP A 145 -5.17 2.03 -16.05
CA ASP A 145 -4.52 3.19 -16.63
C ASP A 145 -3.01 3.21 -16.38
N ALA A 146 -2.25 3.75 -17.33
CA ALA A 146 -0.79 3.86 -17.21
C ALA A 146 -0.39 4.63 -15.92
N PHE A 147 0.75 4.27 -15.31
CA PHE A 147 1.27 4.90 -14.08
C PHE A 147 1.29 6.44 -14.10
N ALA A 148 1.44 7.05 -15.29
CA ALA A 148 1.34 8.49 -15.48
C ALA A 148 -0.06 9.04 -15.10
N GLN A 149 -1.14 8.36 -15.50
CA GLN A 149 -2.50 8.74 -15.14
C GLN A 149 -2.75 8.56 -13.64
N ALA A 150 -2.27 7.47 -13.04
CA ALA A 150 -2.36 7.26 -11.60
C ALA A 150 -1.69 8.41 -10.81
N THR A 151 -0.53 8.91 -11.28
CA THR A 151 0.13 10.05 -10.66
C THR A 151 -0.60 11.38 -10.88
N THR A 152 -1.28 11.55 -12.01
CA THR A 152 -2.15 12.71 -12.26
C THR A 152 -3.36 12.70 -11.33
N VAL A 153 -4.06 11.57 -11.22
CA VAL A 153 -5.20 11.40 -10.30
C VAL A 153 -4.77 11.69 -8.86
N LEU A 154 -3.59 11.22 -8.46
CA LEU A 154 -3.05 11.51 -7.14
C LEU A 154 -2.79 13.01 -6.94
N ALA A 155 -2.18 13.67 -7.92
CA ALA A 155 -1.92 15.11 -7.86
C ALA A 155 -3.23 15.92 -7.77
N THR A 156 -4.28 15.51 -8.50
CA THR A 156 -5.60 16.15 -8.45
C THR A 156 -6.29 15.93 -7.10
N LEU A 157 -6.24 14.73 -6.53
CA LEU A 157 -6.97 14.38 -5.30
C LEU A 157 -6.25 14.78 -4.01
N ARG A 158 -4.91 14.83 -4.02
CA ARG A 158 -4.09 14.99 -2.80
C ARG A 158 -3.06 16.10 -2.89
N LEU A 159 -2.95 16.80 -4.02
CA LEU A 159 -1.98 17.88 -4.24
C LEU A 159 -0.50 17.44 -4.11
N VAL A 160 -0.23 16.13 -4.08
CA VAL A 160 1.13 15.58 -3.98
C VAL A 160 1.54 15.01 -5.33
N SER A 161 2.61 15.57 -5.91
CA SER A 161 3.21 15.07 -7.13
C SER A 161 4.20 13.93 -6.84
N VAL A 162 3.99 12.79 -7.49
CA VAL A 162 4.84 11.59 -7.48
C VAL A 162 5.21 11.28 -8.93
N CYS A 163 6.44 10.83 -9.20
CA CYS A 163 6.81 10.47 -10.57
C CYS A 163 6.28 9.06 -10.94
N PRO A 164 5.99 8.79 -12.23
CA PRO A 164 5.45 7.50 -12.65
C PRO A 164 6.34 6.29 -12.29
N ASN A 165 7.67 6.48 -12.29
CA ASN A 165 8.62 5.43 -11.91
C ASN A 165 8.51 5.05 -10.43
N SER A 166 8.27 6.03 -9.54
CA SER A 166 8.01 5.76 -8.13
C SER A 166 6.69 5.00 -7.95
N ALA A 167 5.69 5.28 -8.79
CA ALA A 167 4.43 4.53 -8.77
C ALA A 167 4.60 3.08 -9.22
N CYS A 168 5.33 2.86 -10.32
CA CYS A 168 5.70 1.52 -10.76
C CYS A 168 6.46 0.73 -9.67
N ALA A 169 7.48 1.35 -9.05
CA ALA A 169 8.27 0.72 -8.01
C ALA A 169 7.44 0.33 -6.77
N ALA A 170 6.57 1.24 -6.30
CA ALA A 170 5.66 0.97 -5.18
C ALA A 170 4.68 -0.17 -5.50
N THR A 171 4.14 -0.17 -6.72
CA THR A 171 3.21 -1.22 -7.20
C THR A 171 3.91 -2.58 -7.29
N ALA A 172 5.11 -2.63 -7.85
CA ALA A 172 5.91 -3.86 -7.93
C ALA A 172 6.27 -4.40 -6.55
N LYS A 173 6.62 -3.53 -5.60
CA LYS A 173 6.88 -3.91 -4.21
C LYS A 173 5.64 -4.52 -3.54
N LEU A 174 4.46 -3.94 -3.74
CA LEU A 174 3.20 -4.51 -3.26
C LEU A 174 2.94 -5.89 -3.90
N GLY A 175 3.16 -6.02 -5.22
CA GLY A 175 3.05 -7.30 -5.92
C GLY A 175 3.97 -8.38 -5.34
N ALA A 176 5.22 -8.05 -5.00
CA ALA A 176 6.14 -8.98 -4.36
C ALA A 176 5.66 -9.44 -2.97
N LEU A 177 5.04 -8.54 -2.18
CA LEU A 177 4.45 -8.91 -0.90
C LEU A 177 3.26 -9.87 -1.08
N VAL A 178 2.43 -9.65 -2.10
CA VAL A 178 1.31 -10.56 -2.43
C VAL A 178 1.84 -11.93 -2.83
N VAL A 179 2.82 -12.00 -3.72
CA VAL A 179 3.45 -13.27 -4.15
C VAL A 179 4.06 -14.02 -2.97
N ALA A 180 4.75 -13.31 -2.06
CA ALA A 180 5.33 -13.94 -0.86
C ALA A 180 4.26 -14.50 0.10
N ALA A 181 3.14 -13.77 0.26
CA ALA A 181 2.01 -14.24 1.05
C ALA A 181 1.34 -15.47 0.42
N GLU A 182 1.14 -15.46 -0.90
CA GLU A 182 0.59 -16.61 -1.66
C GLU A 182 1.51 -17.83 -1.58
N ALA A 183 2.83 -17.65 -1.70
CA ALA A 183 3.80 -18.73 -1.55
C ALA A 183 3.74 -19.37 -0.15
N SER A 184 3.56 -18.54 0.89
CA SER A 184 3.41 -19.03 2.27
C SER A 184 2.11 -19.80 2.47
N GLN A 185 1.01 -19.33 1.87
CA GLN A 185 -0.28 -20.03 1.88
C GLN A 185 -0.21 -21.36 1.12
N LEU A 186 0.46 -21.37 -0.04
CA LEU A 186 0.69 -22.57 -0.82
C LEU A 186 1.51 -23.58 0.01
N ALA A 187 2.63 -23.17 0.60
CA ALA A 187 3.44 -24.04 1.44
C ALA A 187 2.64 -24.64 2.60
N ALA A 188 1.80 -23.85 3.27
CA ALA A 188 0.91 -24.34 4.32
C ALA A 188 -0.13 -25.35 3.79
N ALA A 189 -0.73 -25.09 2.63
CA ALA A 189 -1.68 -25.99 2.00
C ALA A 189 -1.04 -27.33 1.58
N TRP A 190 0.21 -27.31 1.13
CA TRP A 190 0.97 -28.53 0.79
C TRP A 190 1.49 -29.29 2.01
N ALA A 191 1.74 -28.59 3.13
CA ALA A 191 2.15 -29.19 4.39
C ALA A 191 0.99 -29.83 5.16
N ALA A 192 -0.25 -29.39 4.93
CA ALA A 192 -1.43 -30.09 5.41
C ALA A 192 -1.49 -31.48 4.77
N GLU A 193 -1.80 -32.52 5.56
CA GLU A 193 -1.88 -33.90 5.08
C GLU A 193 -2.77 -33.95 3.83
N PRO A 194 -2.22 -34.22 2.63
CA PRO A 194 -3.01 -34.18 1.43
C PRO A 194 -4.03 -35.31 1.50
N HIS A 195 -5.31 -35.00 1.31
CA HIS A 195 -6.31 -36.03 1.03
C HIS A 195 -5.82 -36.79 -0.20
N ARG A 196 -5.29 -38.00 -0.01
CA ARG A 196 -4.86 -38.86 -1.10
C ARG A 196 -6.11 -39.45 -1.73
N PRO A 197 -6.53 -39.01 -2.93
CA PRO A 197 -7.60 -39.72 -3.61
C PRO A 197 -7.13 -41.15 -3.91
N PRO A 198 -8.06 -42.11 -3.99
CA PRO A 198 -7.73 -43.47 -4.40
C PRO A 198 -7.01 -43.44 -5.75
N ARG A 199 -6.04 -44.34 -5.93
CA ARG A 199 -5.30 -44.45 -7.18
C ARG A 199 -6.28 -44.71 -8.32
N PRO A 200 -6.25 -43.94 -9.42
CA PRO A 200 -7.19 -44.14 -10.51
C PRO A 200 -6.99 -45.52 -11.13
N THR A 201 -8.09 -46.23 -11.39
CA THR A 201 -8.10 -47.54 -12.04
C THR A 201 -7.67 -47.49 -13.51
N ARG A 202 -7.82 -46.33 -14.15
CA ARG A 202 -7.32 -46.04 -15.51
C ARG A 202 -6.63 -44.69 -15.54
N LYS A 203 -5.43 -44.64 -16.14
CA LYS A 203 -4.73 -43.39 -16.39
C LYS A 203 -5.29 -42.76 -17.67
N PRO A 204 -5.87 -41.54 -17.63
CA PRO A 204 -6.31 -40.85 -18.84
C PRO A 204 -5.10 -40.46 -19.70
N GLU A 205 -5.26 -40.45 -21.02
CA GLU A 205 -4.23 -39.98 -21.94
C GLU A 205 -3.91 -38.49 -21.72
N ARG A 206 -4.96 -37.69 -21.49
CA ARG A 206 -4.86 -36.28 -21.11
C ARG A 206 -6.02 -35.90 -20.20
N LEU A 207 -5.69 -35.32 -19.04
CA LEU A 207 -6.65 -34.72 -18.12
C LEU A 207 -6.42 -33.21 -18.12
N SER A 208 -7.48 -32.45 -18.39
CA SER A 208 -7.47 -31.00 -18.31
C SER A 208 -8.23 -30.56 -17.07
N ILE A 209 -7.73 -29.51 -16.43
CA ILE A 209 -8.35 -28.90 -15.26
C ILE A 209 -8.57 -27.43 -15.58
N ALA A 210 -9.78 -26.95 -15.35
CA ALA A 210 -10.12 -25.54 -15.33
C ALA A 210 -10.58 -25.19 -13.92
N MET A 211 -10.20 -24.02 -13.41
CA MET A 211 -10.66 -23.56 -12.12
C MET A 211 -10.97 -22.07 -12.21
N ASP A 212 -12.10 -21.66 -11.67
CA ASP A 212 -12.51 -20.26 -11.58
C ASP A 212 -13.06 -19.96 -10.18
N GLY A 213 -13.09 -18.68 -9.82
CA GLY A 213 -13.66 -18.18 -8.58
C GLY A 213 -14.79 -17.20 -8.84
N VAL A 214 -15.97 -17.47 -8.30
CA VAL A 214 -17.12 -16.55 -8.37
C VAL A 214 -17.49 -16.04 -6.99
N LEU A 215 -17.88 -14.77 -6.91
CA LEU A 215 -18.44 -14.20 -5.68
C LEU A 215 -19.94 -14.49 -5.62
N VAL A 216 -20.39 -15.12 -4.54
CA VAL A 216 -21.80 -15.33 -4.27
C VAL A 216 -22.19 -14.64 -2.97
N ASN A 217 -23.39 -14.04 -2.94
CA ASN A 217 -23.95 -13.51 -1.71
C ASN A 217 -24.65 -14.64 -0.95
N VAL A 218 -24.05 -15.07 0.16
CA VAL A 218 -24.65 -16.06 1.06
C VAL A 218 -25.53 -15.31 2.05
N ARG A 219 -26.83 -15.65 2.10
CA ARG A 219 -27.80 -14.97 2.97
C ARG A 219 -27.27 -14.92 4.41
N ARG A 220 -27.29 -13.72 5.01
CA ARG A 220 -26.82 -13.43 6.39
C ARG A 220 -25.31 -13.57 6.62
N GLU A 221 -24.53 -14.01 5.64
CA GLU A 221 -23.08 -14.17 5.75
C GLU A 221 -22.28 -13.27 4.80
N GLY A 222 -22.97 -12.62 3.84
CA GLY A 222 -22.37 -11.64 2.92
C GLY A 222 -21.73 -12.28 1.68
N TRP A 223 -20.88 -11.51 1.00
CA TRP A 223 -20.18 -11.97 -0.21
C TRP A 223 -19.06 -12.93 0.14
N LYS A 224 -19.10 -14.13 -0.43
CA LYS A 224 -18.08 -15.17 -0.31
C LYS A 224 -17.59 -15.64 -1.66
N ALA A 225 -16.32 -16.01 -1.74
CA ALA A 225 -15.76 -16.65 -2.91
C ALA A 225 -16.11 -18.15 -2.91
N ILE A 226 -16.77 -18.61 -3.97
CA ILE A 226 -16.86 -20.02 -4.33
C ILE A 226 -15.79 -20.32 -5.37
N LYS A 227 -15.03 -21.39 -5.17
CA LYS A 227 -14.13 -21.93 -6.18
C LYS A 227 -14.84 -23.05 -6.93
N LEU A 228 -14.90 -22.93 -8.24
CA LEU A 228 -15.44 -23.94 -9.14
C LEU A 228 -14.25 -24.59 -9.87
N GLY A 229 -13.99 -25.86 -9.57
CA GLY A 229 -13.05 -26.68 -10.32
C GLY A 229 -13.80 -27.59 -11.28
N ALA A 230 -13.31 -27.72 -12.51
CA ALA A 230 -13.79 -28.67 -13.49
C ALA A 230 -12.61 -29.51 -13.98
N TRP A 231 -12.77 -30.81 -13.99
CA TRP A 231 -11.81 -31.74 -14.58
C TRP A 231 -12.50 -32.56 -15.67
N TYR A 232 -11.82 -32.67 -16.81
CA TYR A 232 -12.37 -33.31 -18.00
C TYR A 232 -11.25 -33.93 -18.85
N PRO A 233 -11.47 -35.13 -19.41
CA PRO A 233 -10.60 -35.65 -20.44
C PRO A 233 -10.72 -34.79 -21.69
N THR A 234 -9.60 -34.61 -22.39
CA THR A 234 -9.56 -33.92 -23.67
C THR A 234 -9.18 -34.89 -24.76
N THR A 235 -10.04 -35.02 -25.78
CA THR A 235 -9.74 -35.80 -26.99
C THR A 235 -9.53 -34.85 -28.17
N PRO A 236 -8.42 -34.96 -28.90
CA PRO A 236 -8.25 -34.25 -30.16
C PRO A 236 -9.24 -34.81 -31.19
N ARG A 237 -10.00 -33.94 -31.84
CA ARG A 237 -10.89 -34.30 -32.95
C ARG A 237 -10.61 -33.39 -34.15
N PRO A 238 -10.64 -33.91 -35.39
CA PRO A 238 -10.55 -33.07 -36.57
C PRO A 238 -11.62 -31.96 -36.55
N GLY A 239 -11.22 -30.72 -36.81
CA GLY A 239 -12.16 -29.61 -36.88
C GLY A 239 -13.13 -29.78 -38.05
N LYS A 240 -14.43 -29.49 -37.83
CA LYS A 240 -15.45 -29.61 -38.88
C LYS A 240 -15.18 -28.73 -40.12
N GLN A 241 -14.50 -27.59 -39.93
CA GLN A 241 -14.18 -26.63 -40.98
C GLN A 241 -12.73 -26.74 -41.51
N ARG A 242 -11.84 -27.38 -40.74
CA ARG A 242 -10.42 -27.59 -41.05
C ARG A 242 -10.00 -28.94 -40.47
N PRO A 243 -10.17 -30.04 -41.21
CA PRO A 243 -9.82 -31.38 -40.74
C PRO A 243 -8.34 -31.52 -40.32
N GLU A 244 -7.47 -30.69 -40.90
CA GLU A 244 -6.05 -30.56 -40.58
C GLU A 244 -5.76 -29.88 -39.23
N ALA A 245 -6.75 -29.16 -38.67
CA ALA A 245 -6.65 -28.53 -37.36
C ALA A 245 -7.41 -29.36 -36.31
N LEU A 246 -6.66 -29.97 -35.37
CA LEU A 246 -7.26 -30.71 -34.27
C LEU A 246 -7.95 -29.74 -33.30
N ALA A 247 -9.29 -29.82 -33.23
CA ALA A 247 -10.09 -29.17 -32.21
C ALA A 247 -10.11 -30.04 -30.94
N VAL A 248 -9.73 -29.47 -29.81
CA VAL A 248 -9.81 -30.16 -28.53
C VAL A 248 -11.23 -30.06 -28.01
N GLN A 249 -11.92 -31.20 -27.86
CA GLN A 249 -13.25 -31.25 -27.25
C GLN A 249 -13.17 -31.76 -25.82
N ALA A 250 -13.80 -31.05 -24.89
CA ALA A 250 -14.04 -31.51 -23.53
C ALA A 250 -15.13 -32.59 -23.56
N GLN A 251 -14.88 -33.73 -22.90
CA GLN A 251 -15.87 -34.78 -22.67
C GLN A 251 -16.14 -34.90 -21.16
N PRO A 252 -17.25 -35.55 -20.74
CA PRO A 252 -18.16 -35.06 -19.70
C PRO A 252 -17.44 -34.46 -18.49
N LEU A 253 -17.79 -33.21 -18.20
CA LEU A 253 -17.19 -32.43 -17.12
C LEU A 253 -17.64 -32.98 -15.78
N SER A 254 -16.68 -33.30 -14.92
CA SER A 254 -16.94 -33.45 -13.49
C SER A 254 -16.53 -32.15 -12.82
N CYS A 255 -17.46 -31.56 -12.09
CA CYS A 255 -17.28 -30.27 -11.44
C CYS A 255 -17.35 -30.44 -9.92
N VAL A 256 -16.49 -29.72 -9.21
CA VAL A 256 -16.58 -29.54 -7.77
C VAL A 256 -16.67 -28.05 -7.48
N ALA A 257 -17.61 -27.68 -6.64
CA ALA A 257 -17.72 -26.34 -6.10
C ALA A 257 -17.46 -26.43 -4.59
N ASP A 258 -16.58 -25.58 -4.09
CA ASP A 258 -16.37 -25.45 -2.65
C ASP A 258 -16.43 -23.98 -2.23
N LEU A 259 -17.03 -23.76 -1.06
CA LEU A 259 -17.07 -22.47 -0.39
C LEU A 259 -15.74 -22.30 0.34
N CYS A 260 -14.91 -21.38 -0.15
CA CYS A 260 -13.64 -21.11 0.50
C CYS A 260 -13.92 -20.44 1.86
N ARG A 261 -13.90 -21.22 2.94
CA ARG A 261 -14.25 -20.75 4.30
C ARG A 261 -13.23 -19.74 4.85
N ASP A 262 -12.00 -19.78 4.33
CA ASP A 262 -10.88 -18.95 4.78
C ASP A 262 -10.42 -17.91 3.75
N ALA A 263 -11.17 -17.70 2.67
CA ALA A 263 -10.94 -16.56 1.79
C ALA A 263 -11.31 -15.28 2.55
N ARG A 264 -10.40 -14.78 3.38
CA ARG A 264 -10.45 -13.38 3.83
C ARG A 264 -10.48 -12.56 2.54
N PRO A 265 -11.54 -11.79 2.27
CA PRO A 265 -11.47 -10.86 1.16
C PRO A 265 -10.21 -10.03 1.37
N LEU A 266 -9.36 -9.93 0.35
CA LEU A 266 -8.31 -8.91 0.30
C LEU A 266 -8.97 -7.62 0.78
N ALA A 267 -8.53 -7.12 1.93
CA ALA A 267 -9.18 -6.06 2.66
C ALA A 267 -8.95 -4.73 1.93
N LEU A 268 -9.54 -4.58 0.75
CA LEU A 268 -9.51 -3.38 -0.09
C LEU A 268 -10.87 -2.65 -0.07
N ALA A 269 -11.86 -3.15 0.68
CA ALA A 269 -13.21 -2.58 0.73
C ALA A 269 -13.71 -2.26 2.15
N ARG A 270 -12.83 -2.00 3.12
CA ARG A 270 -13.22 -1.48 4.45
C ARG A 270 -12.95 0.03 4.57
N SER A 271 -13.62 0.84 3.76
CA SER A 271 -13.75 2.28 4.06
C SER A 271 -14.96 3.01 3.44
N LEU A 272 -15.88 2.34 2.71
CA LEU A 272 -16.99 3.05 2.04
C LEU A 272 -18.41 2.72 2.52
N SER A 273 -18.61 1.90 3.57
CA SER A 273 -19.98 1.57 4.03
C SER A 273 -20.38 2.08 5.42
N ALA A 274 -19.53 2.83 6.12
CA ALA A 274 -19.92 3.45 7.40
C ALA A 274 -20.33 4.93 7.20
N ARG A 275 -21.40 5.16 6.43
CA ARG A 275 -22.20 6.41 6.47
C ARG A 275 -23.48 6.27 5.64
N ARG A 276 -24.39 5.43 6.13
CA ARG A 276 -25.85 5.60 5.92
C ARG A 276 -26.54 5.14 7.18
N HIS A 277 -26.74 6.06 8.11
CA HIS A 277 -27.91 6.25 8.96
C HIS A 277 -27.80 7.66 9.54
#